data_AF-A0A0M1J4H3-F1
#
_entry.id   AF-A0A0M1J4H3-F1
#
_cell.length_a   1.000
_cell.length_b   1.000
_cell.length_c   1.000
_cell.angle_alpha   90.00
_cell.angle_beta   90.00
_cell.angle_gamma   90.00
#
_symmetry.space_group_name_H-M   'P 1'
#
loop_
_entity.id
_entity.type
_entity.pdbx_description
1 polymer ?
#
loop_
_entity_poly.entity_id
_entity_poly.type
_entity_poly.pdbx_seq_one_letter_code
_entity_poly.pdbx_strand_id
1 'polypeptide(L)' 'RVMEMGQEWIDAIIDSAPLEKILKRYKPNEVLGYYKPDEILDHYKPDEVLDHYKPEQRLAGLTEEQILAYLERLKHS' A
#
# COMPACT_ATOMS: atom_id res chain seq x y z
N ARG A 1 18.14 9.39 33.79
CA ARG A 1 19.43 8.66 33.68
C ARG A 1 19.30 7.16 33.41
N VAL A 2 18.79 6.32 34.33
CA VAL A 2 18.67 4.85 34.07
C VAL A 2 17.64 4.53 32.97
N MET A 3 16.51 5.23 32.95
CA MET A 3 15.48 5.04 31.92
C MET A 3 15.92 5.53 30.53
N GLU A 4 16.66 6.63 30.45
CA GLU A 4 17.22 7.14 29.19
C GLU A 4 18.23 6.16 28.60
N MET A 5 19.14 5.63 29.43
CA MET A 5 20.07 4.58 29.00
C MET A 5 19.32 3.32 28.55
N GLY A 6 18.24 2.92 29.24
CA GLY A 6 17.40 1.81 28.81
C GLY A 6 16.79 2.01 27.42
N GLN A 7 16.29 3.22 27.13
CA GLN A 7 15.72 3.55 25.81
C GLN A 7 16.79 3.56 24.71
N GLU A 8 17.95 4.17 24.97
CA GLU A 8 19.08 4.19 24.03
C GLU A 8 19.52 2.77 23.62
N TRP A 9 19.52 1.83 24.57
CA TRP A 9 19.83 0.43 24.29
C TRP A 9 18.74 -0.28 23.46
N ILE A 10 17.46 0.04 23.70
CA ILE A 10 16.35 -0.51 22.90
C ILE A 10 16.44 0.00 21.45
N ASP A 11 16.67 1.31 21.27
CA ASP A 11 16.78 1.93 19.95
C ASP A 11 17.96 1.32 19.18
N ALA A 12 19.12 1.16 19.82
CA ALA A 12 20.29 0.52 19.21
C ALA A 12 20.04 -0.93 18.78
N ILE A 13 19.22 -1.68 19.54
CA ILE A 13 18.83 -3.05 19.17
C ILE A 13 17.89 -3.05 17.96
N ILE A 14 16.94 -2.11 17.91
CA ILE A 14 16.00 -1.98 16.78
C ILE A 14 16.77 -1.61 15.51
N ASP A 15 17.65 -0.62 15.58
CA ASP A 15 18.42 -0.11 14.44
C ASP A 15 19.40 -1.16 13.87
N SER A 16 19.91 -2.05 14.71
CA SER A 16 20.86 -3.10 14.29
C SER A 16 20.22 -4.44 13.94
N ALA A 17 18.95 -4.65 14.30
CA ALA A 17 18.28 -5.91 14.03
C ALA A 17 17.85 -6.03 12.56
N PRO A 18 18.02 -7.21 11.92
CA PRO A 18 17.51 -7.42 10.58
C PRO A 18 15.99 -7.22 10.52
N LEU A 19 15.54 -6.35 9.62
CA LEU A 19 14.13 -5.98 9.48
C LEU A 19 13.21 -7.21 9.35
N GLU A 20 13.62 -8.22 8.57
CA GLU A 20 12.86 -9.46 8.38
C GLU A 20 12.59 -10.19 9.72
N LYS A 21 13.54 -10.15 10.66
CA LYS A 21 13.39 -10.77 11.98
C LYS A 21 12.39 -10.02 12.85
N ILE A 22 12.32 -8.69 12.71
CA ILE A 22 11.33 -7.85 13.40
C ILE A 22 9.94 -8.11 12.80
N LEU A 23 9.82 -8.03 11.46
CA LEU A 23 8.55 -8.16 10.75
C LEU A 23 7.91 -9.55 10.91
N LYS A 24 8.70 -10.62 11.04
CA LYS A 24 8.19 -11.99 11.32
C LYS A 24 7.33 -12.11 12.59
N ARG A 25 7.38 -11.12 13.49
CA ARG A 25 6.57 -11.11 14.72
C ARG A 25 5.18 -10.52 14.52
N TYR A 26 4.91 -9.92 13.36
CA TYR A 26 3.66 -9.24 13.05
C TYR A 26 2.97 -9.93 11.87
N LYS A 27 1.64 -9.96 11.89
CA LYS A 27 0.85 -10.29 10.71
C LYS A 27 0.93 -9.11 9.73
N PRO A 28 0.89 -9.36 8.40
CA PRO A 28 0.94 -8.29 7.41
C PRO A 28 -0.09 -7.17 7.66
N ASN A 29 -1.32 -7.51 8.06
CA ASN A 29 -2.36 -6.51 8.33
C ASN A 29 -2.07 -5.63 9.57
N GLU A 30 -1.29 -6.11 10.53
CA GLU A 30 -0.89 -5.30 11.69
C GLU A 30 0.13 -4.24 11.28
N VAL A 31 1.02 -4.57 10.35
CA VAL A 31 2.00 -3.62 9.80
C VAL A 31 1.31 -2.64 8.83
N LEU A 32 0.52 -3.15 7.90
CA LEU A 32 -0.19 -2.34 6.91
C LEU A 32 -1.22 -1.40 7.54
N GLY A 33 -1.78 -1.75 8.70
CA GLY A 33 -2.75 -0.92 9.42
C GLY A 33 -2.20 0.42 9.93
N TYR A 34 -0.87 0.61 9.93
CA TYR A 34 -0.24 1.89 10.27
C TYR A 34 -0.19 2.89 9.10
N TYR A 35 -0.48 2.45 7.88
CA TYR A 35 -0.42 3.26 6.68
C TYR A 35 -1.83 3.56 6.16
N LYS A 36 -2.03 4.78 5.65
CA LYS A 36 -3.24 5.08 4.87
C LYS A 36 -3.19 4.32 3.54
N PRO A 37 -4.35 3.93 2.98
CA PRO A 37 -4.38 3.25 1.68
C PRO A 37 -3.62 3.99 0.57
N ASP A 38 -3.72 5.32 0.50
CA ASP A 38 -3.04 6.11 -0.52
C ASP A 38 -1.51 6.05 -0.39
N GLU A 39 -0.98 6.06 0.86
CA GLU A 39 0.47 5.93 1.11
C GLU A 39 1.02 4.56 0.66
N ILE A 40 0.20 3.51 0.73
CA ILE A 40 0.56 2.19 0.21
C ILE A 40 0.52 2.19 -1.32
N LEU A 41 -0.52 2.77 -1.91
CA LEU A 41 -0.73 2.78 -3.36
C LEU A 41 0.32 3.60 -4.12
N ASP A 42 0.88 4.65 -3.50
CA ASP A 42 1.97 5.45 -4.07
C ASP A 42 3.23 4.61 -4.41
N HIS A 43 3.37 3.43 -3.82
CA HIS A 43 4.47 2.51 -4.10
C HIS A 43 4.24 1.57 -5.30
N TYR A 44 3.05 1.59 -5.91
CA TYR A 44 2.69 0.72 -7.03
C TYR A 44 2.34 1.54 -8.27
N LYS A 45 2.69 1.02 -9.45
CA LYS A 45 2.17 1.59 -10.70
C LYS A 45 0.68 1.25 -10.82
N PRO A 46 -0.14 2.13 -11.42
CA PRO A 46 -1.57 1.86 -11.62
C PRO A 46 -1.86 0.51 -12.29
N ASP A 47 -1.09 0.13 -13.31
CA ASP A 47 -1.28 -1.14 -14.03
C ASP A 47 -1.00 -2.37 -13.14
N GLU A 48 -0.01 -2.30 -12.25
CA GLU A 48 0.32 -3.39 -11.30
C GLU A 48 -0.83 -3.61 -10.32
N VAL A 49 -1.45 -2.52 -9.86
CA VAL A 49 -2.64 -2.59 -8.99
C VAL A 49 -3.82 -3.17 -9.75
N LEU A 50 -4.09 -2.68 -10.97
CA LEU A 50 -5.22 -3.12 -11.79
C LEU A 50 -5.13 -4.60 -12.21
N ASP A 51 -3.93 -5.16 -12.36
CA ASP A 51 -3.73 -6.58 -12.68
C ASP A 51 -4.30 -7.55 -11.63
N HIS A 52 -4.47 -7.10 -10.40
CA HIS A 52 -5.13 -7.89 -9.35
C HIS A 52 -6.67 -7.89 -9.43
N TYR A 53 -7.26 -7.08 -10.31
CA TYR A 53 -8.71 -6.95 -10.48
C TYR A 53 -9.18 -7.51 -11.81
N LYS A 54 -10.31 -8.22 -11.80
CA LYS A 54 -11.01 -8.61 -13.04
C LYS A 54 -11.50 -7.37 -13.79
N PRO A 55 -11.63 -7.41 -15.12
CA PRO A 55 -12.06 -6.25 -15.91
C PRO A 55 -13.31 -5.55 -15.37
N GLU A 56 -14.32 -6.30 -14.93
CA GLU A 56 -15.56 -5.74 -14.39
C GLU A 56 -15.35 -5.00 -13.06
N GLN A 57 -14.39 -5.47 -12.24
CA GLN A 57 -14.05 -4.83 -10.98
C GLN A 57 -13.25 -3.54 -11.19
N ARG A 58 -12.47 -3.44 -12.26
CA ARG A 58 -11.73 -2.20 -12.61
C ARG A 58 -12.65 -1.03 -12.96
N LEU A 59 -13.86 -1.35 -13.41
CA LEU A 59 -14.90 -0.37 -13.76
C LEU A 59 -15.82 -0.05 -12.59
N ALA A 60 -15.66 -0.71 -11.44
CA ALA A 60 -16.50 -0.48 -10.27
C ALA A 60 -16.39 0.99 -9.80
N GLY A 61 -17.54 1.64 -9.62
CA GLY A 61 -17.60 3.06 -9.23
C GLY A 61 -17.69 4.04 -10.41
N LEU A 62 -17.55 3.58 -11.65
CA LEU A 62 -17.89 4.37 -12.84
C LEU A 62 -19.35 4.15 -13.24
N THR A 63 -20.01 5.20 -13.71
CA THR A 63 -21.34 5.07 -14.34
C THR A 63 -21.20 4.60 -15.80
N GLU A 64 -22.29 4.04 -16.34
CA GLU A 64 -22.33 3.62 -17.74
C GLU A 64 -22.03 4.79 -18.68
N GLU A 65 -22.55 5.99 -18.39
CA GLU A 65 -22.32 7.19 -19.17
C GLU A 65 -20.82 7.56 -19.20
N GLN A 66 -20.11 7.46 -18.08
CA GLN A 66 -18.68 7.74 -18.01
C GLN A 66 -17.87 6.76 -18.86
N ILE A 67 -18.24 5.47 -18.83
CA ILE A 67 -17.58 4.42 -19.62
C ILE A 67 -17.83 4.65 -21.11
N LEU A 68 -19.08 4.91 -21.50
CA LEU A 68 -19.45 5.15 -22.90
C LEU A 68 -18.75 6.41 -23.45
N ALA A 69 -18.71 7.50 -22.69
CA ALA A 69 -18.03 8.74 -23.10
C ALA A 69 -16.53 8.51 -23.36
N TYR A 70 -15.86 7.70 -22.52
CA TYR A 70 -14.46 7.34 -22.73
C TYR A 70 -14.26 6.49 -24.00
N LEU A 71 -15.14 5.51 -24.23
CA LEU A 71 -15.07 4.66 -25.42
C LEU A 71 -15.34 5.45 -26.71
N GLU A 72 -16.25 6.42 -26.70
CA GLU A 72 -16.44 7.33 -27.83
C GLU A 72 -15.16 8.14 -28.11
N ARG A 73 -14.52 8.69 -27.07
CA ARG A 73 -13.25 9.40 -27.22
C ARG A 73 -12.17 8.54 -27.88
N LEU A 74 -12.07 7.26 -27.51
CA LEU A 74 -11.09 6.34 -28.11
C LEU A 74 -11.37 6.04 -29.59
N LYS A 75 -12.64 5.98 -30.01
CA LYS A 75 -12.99 5.76 -31.43
C LYS A 75 -12.60 6.92 -32.33
N HIS A 76 -12.44 8.11 -31.76
CA HIS A 76 -12.08 9.35 -32.45
C HIS A 76 -10.63 9.78 -32.22
N SER A 77 -9.83 8.95 -31.53
CA SER A 77 -8.41 9.17 -31.25
C SER A 77 -7.52 8.41 -32.23
#